data_AF-A0AAW1KM16-F1
#
_entry.id   AF-A0AAW1KM16-F1
#
_cell.length_a   1.000
_cell.length_b   1.000
_cell.length_c   1.000
_cell.angle_alpha   90.00
_cell.angle_beta   90.00
_cell.angle_gamma   90.00
#
_symmetry.space_group_name_H-M   'P 1'
#
loop_
_entity.id
_entity.type
_entity.pdbx_description
1 polymer ?
#
loop_
_entity_poly.entity_id
_entity_poly.type
_entity_poly.pdbx_seq_one_letter_code
_entity_poly.pdbx_strand_id
1 'polypeptide(L)'
;MISAGVLFYLLNVFVLVTGDTVHHYYWRDYHGYLPLDGISFEGVYVAQIPGHDGILAASFYPETKEAVTEVFGKKSVAKKGIKVNMRLPL
;
A
#
# COMPACT_ATOMS: atom_id res chain seq x y z
N MET A 1 8.07 -42.41 23.21
CA MET A 1 8.25 -42.22 21.75
C MET A 1 7.17 -41.26 21.29
N ILE A 2 7.53 -40.12 20.69
CA ILE A 2 6.55 -39.17 20.12
C ILE A 2 6.08 -39.77 18.79
N SER A 3 4.77 -39.82 18.56
CA SER A 3 4.22 -40.35 17.30
C SER A 3 4.44 -39.35 16.17
N ALA A 4 4.54 -39.86 14.94
CA ALA A 4 4.71 -39.03 13.74
C ALA A 4 3.59 -37.99 13.58
N GLY A 5 2.36 -38.32 13.99
CA GLY A 5 1.23 -37.40 13.96
C GLY A 5 1.40 -36.20 14.90
N VAL A 6 1.94 -36.42 16.10
CA VAL A 6 2.24 -35.33 17.04
C VAL A 6 3.35 -34.42 16.49
N LEU A 7 4.38 -35.01 15.87
CA LEU A 7 5.44 -34.23 15.23
C LEU A 7 4.91 -33.37 14.07
N PHE A 8 4.03 -33.93 13.22
CA PHE A 8 3.41 -33.20 12.12
C PHE A 8 2.51 -32.06 12.61
N TYR A 9 1.73 -32.29 13.67
CA TYR A 9 0.90 -31.27 14.28
C TYR A 9 1.74 -30.10 14.82
N LEU A 10 2.81 -30.39 15.57
CA LEU A 10 3.70 -29.36 16.12
C LEU A 10 4.42 -28.56 15.02
N LEU A 11 4.78 -29.19 13.91
CA LEU A 11 5.37 -28.49 12.75
C LEU A 11 4.37 -27.50 12.14
N ASN A 12 3.11 -27.88 11.97
CA ASN A 12 2.08 -26.99 11.43
C ASN A 12 1.82 -25.80 12.37
N VAL A 13 1.75 -26.05 13.68
CA VAL A 13 1.61 -24.98 14.69
C VAL A 13 2.82 -24.04 14.64
N PHE A 14 4.04 -24.58 14.53
CA PHE A 14 5.25 -23.78 14.41
C PHE A 14 5.22 -22.88 13.17
N VAL A 15 4.89 -23.43 11.99
CA VAL A 15 4.78 -22.66 10.75
C VAL A 15 3.74 -21.54 10.85
N LEU A 16 2.59 -21.80 11.46
CA LEU A 16 1.55 -20.79 11.69
C LEU A 16 2.01 -19.67 12.64
N VAL A 17 2.77 -20.01 13.69
CA VAL A 17 3.28 -19.04 14.67
C VAL A 17 4.45 -18.22 14.11
N THR A 18 5.27 -18.80 13.23
CA THR A 18 6.39 -18.10 12.58
C THR A 18 6.00 -17.38 11.29
N GLY A 19 4.77 -17.55 10.81
CA GLY A 19 4.25 -16.85 9.65
C GLY A 19 4.08 -15.37 9.96
N ASP A 20 5.13 -14.58 9.72
CA ASP A 20 5.06 -13.14 9.88
C ASP A 20 4.18 -12.55 8.77
N THR A 21 3.04 -12.00 9.16
CA THR A 21 2.10 -11.34 8.22
C THR A 21 2.39 -9.85 8.09
N VAL A 22 3.62 -9.42 8.38
CA VAL A 22 4.03 -8.02 8.17
C VAL A 22 4.01 -7.71 6.67
N HIS A 23 2.96 -6.99 6.28
CA HIS A 23 2.90 -6.38 4.97
C HIS A 23 3.83 -5.16 4.96
N HIS A 24 4.85 -5.22 4.11
CA HIS A 24 5.72 -4.07 3.90
C HIS A 24 5.12 -3.16 2.83
N TYR A 25 4.85 -1.92 3.23
CA TYR A 25 4.33 -0.88 2.36
C TYR A 25 5.37 0.21 2.13
N TYR A 26 5.45 0.72 0.92
CA TYR A 26 6.38 1.77 0.57
C TYR A 26 5.79 2.73 -0.47
N TRP A 27 6.33 3.95 -0.51
CA TRP A 27 5.88 5.02 -1.39
C TRP A 27 6.84 5.17 -2.57
N ARG A 28 6.33 5.21 -3.80
CA ARG A 28 7.14 5.50 -5.00
C ARG A 28 6.57 6.66 -5.77
N ASP A 29 7.48 7.48 -6.30
CA ASP A 29 7.15 8.58 -7.17
C ASP A 29 6.43 8.11 -8.44
N TYR A 30 5.32 8.76 -8.75
CA TYR A 30 4.59 8.53 -9.98
C TYR A 30 5.26 9.28 -11.13
N HIS A 31 5.73 8.54 -12.14
CA HIS A 31 6.42 9.06 -13.31
C HIS A 31 5.62 8.89 -14.62
N GLY A 32 4.30 8.84 -14.53
CA GLY A 32 3.41 8.69 -15.70
C GLY A 32 2.92 7.27 -15.94
N TYR A 33 3.42 6.28 -15.21
CA TYR A 33 2.94 4.90 -15.21
C TYR A 33 2.65 4.46 -13.77
N LEU A 34 1.64 3.60 -13.62
CA LEU A 34 1.30 3.01 -12.32
C LEU A 34 2.17 1.78 -12.06
N PRO A 35 2.63 1.59 -10.82
CA PRO A 35 3.24 0.35 -10.41
C PRO A 35 2.21 -0.78 -10.36
N LEU A 36 2.59 -1.99 -10.80
CA LEU A 36 1.72 -3.18 -10.80
C LEU A 36 1.29 -3.60 -9.39
N ASP A 37 2.12 -3.30 -8.40
CA ASP A 37 1.94 -3.56 -6.97
C ASP A 37 1.29 -2.39 -6.22
N GLY A 38 0.72 -1.42 -6.93
CA GLY A 38 -0.01 -0.29 -6.36
C GLY A 38 -1.31 -0.72 -5.67
N ILE A 39 -1.57 -0.19 -4.49
CA ILE A 39 -2.81 -0.47 -3.76
C ILE A 39 -3.94 0.36 -4.35
N SER A 40 -4.98 -0.32 -4.81
CA SER A 40 -6.16 0.33 -5.39
C SER A 40 -7.47 -0.33 -4.97
N PHE A 41 -8.54 0.47 -4.99
CA PHE A 41 -9.92 0.03 -4.92
C PHE A 41 -10.69 0.71 -6.06
N GLU A 42 -11.41 -0.07 -6.88
CA GLU A 42 -12.19 0.44 -8.02
C GLU A 42 -11.40 1.39 -8.95
N GLY A 43 -10.13 1.08 -9.22
CA GLY A 43 -9.27 1.89 -10.09
C GLY A 43 -8.71 3.18 -9.48
N VAL A 44 -9.02 3.45 -8.22
CA VAL A 44 -8.48 4.58 -7.45
C VAL A 44 -7.37 4.09 -6.54
N TYR A 45 -6.22 4.78 -6.54
CA TYR A 45 -5.03 4.37 -5.82
C TYR A 45 -4.82 5.20 -4.55
N VAL A 46 -4.23 4.57 -3.53
CA VAL A 46 -3.77 5.28 -2.34
C VAL A 46 -2.49 6.03 -2.69
N ALA A 47 -2.50 7.34 -2.50
CA ALA A 47 -1.38 8.21 -2.81
C ALA A 47 -1.07 9.18 -1.67
N GLN A 48 0.04 9.89 -1.82
CA GLN A 48 0.38 11.04 -1.01
C GLN A 48 0.94 12.15 -1.89
N ILE A 49 0.73 13.39 -1.47
CA ILE A 49 1.13 14.60 -2.18
C ILE A 49 1.78 15.60 -1.22
N PRO A 50 2.67 16.48 -1.70
CA PRO A 50 3.15 17.59 -0.89
C PRO A 50 2.00 18.56 -0.57
N GLY A 51 1.83 18.87 0.71
CA GLY A 51 0.97 19.92 1.23
C GLY A 51 1.76 21.13 1.71
N HIS A 52 1.05 22.12 2.26
CA HIS A 52 1.67 23.34 2.80
C HIS A 52 2.66 23.04 3.95
N ASP A 53 2.27 22.16 4.89
CA ASP A 53 3.05 21.85 6.09
C ASP A 53 3.42 20.37 6.21
N GLY A 54 3.57 19.66 5.08
CA GLY A 54 4.02 18.28 5.09
C GLY A 54 3.50 17.44 3.94
N ILE A 55 3.19 16.19 4.25
CA ILE A 55 2.71 15.20 3.28
C ILE A 55 1.25 14.90 3.59
N LEU A 56 0.41 14.97 2.57
CA LEU A 56 -1.03 14.71 2.67
C LEU A 56 -1.36 13.39 2.01
N ALA A 57 -2.18 12.57 2.66
CA ALA A 57 -2.81 11.43 2.01
C ALA A 57 -3.78 11.92 0.92
N ALA A 58 -3.83 11.20 -0.20
CA ALA A 58 -4.63 11.56 -1.36
C ALA A 58 -5.14 10.32 -2.09
N SER A 59 -6.23 10.48 -2.83
CA SER A 59 -6.74 9.51 -3.79
C SER A 59 -6.19 9.83 -5.17
N PHE A 60 -5.51 8.88 -5.82
CA PHE A 60 -4.95 9.05 -7.16
C PHE A 60 -5.84 8.42 -8.23
N TYR A 61 -6.21 9.24 -9.22
CA TYR A 61 -7.05 8.90 -10.36
C TYR A 61 -6.18 8.77 -11.61
N PRO A 62 -5.94 7.54 -12.12
CA PRO A 62 -4.99 7.32 -13.21
C PRO A 62 -5.45 7.91 -14.54
N GLU A 63 -6.77 7.90 -14.78
CA GLU A 63 -7.37 8.41 -16.02
C GLU A 63 -7.07 9.90 -16.23
N THR A 64 -7.18 10.69 -15.17
CA THR A 64 -6.93 12.14 -15.19
C THR A 64 -5.49 12.50 -14.79
N LYS A 65 -4.73 11.53 -14.26
CA LYS A 65 -3.37 11.71 -13.71
C LYS A 65 -3.36 12.74 -12.58
N GLU A 66 -4.39 12.72 -11.74
CA GLU A 66 -4.59 13.66 -10.63
C GLU A 66 -4.64 12.93 -9.30
N ALA A 67 -3.93 13.46 -8.30
CA ALA A 67 -4.12 13.09 -6.91
C ALA A 67 -4.95 14.16 -6.22
N VAL A 68 -6.00 13.73 -5.51
CA VAL A 68 -6.99 14.60 -4.88
C VAL A 68 -7.00 14.33 -3.39
N THR A 69 -7.00 15.41 -2.62
CA THR A 69 -7.21 15.36 -1.17
C THR A 69 -8.14 16.51 -0.75
N GLU A 70 -8.59 16.48 0.49
CA GLU A 70 -9.38 17.55 1.09
C GLU A 70 -8.59 18.18 2.23
N VAL A 71 -8.46 19.51 2.20
CA VAL A 71 -7.80 20.28 3.27
C VAL A 71 -8.74 21.40 3.67
N PHE A 72 -9.19 21.40 4.93
CA PHE A 72 -10.11 22.39 5.50
C PHE A 72 -11.39 22.60 4.66
N GLY A 73 -12.06 21.52 4.23
CA GLY A 73 -13.30 21.60 3.44
C GLY A 73 -13.08 22.00 1.98
N LYS A 74 -11.83 22.12 1.52
CA LYS A 74 -11.50 22.49 0.14
C LYS A 74 -10.78 21.34 -0.56
N LYS A 75 -11.24 21.04 -1.78
CA LYS A 75 -10.57 20.11 -2.69
C LYS A 75 -9.20 20.68 -3.08
N SER A 76 -8.15 19.90 -2.84
CA SER A 76 -6.80 20.15 -3.33
C SER A 76 -6.44 19.10 -4.38
N VAL A 77 -5.87 19.53 -5.49
CA VAL A 77 -5.52 18.67 -6.63
C VAL A 77 -4.04 18.85 -6.96
N ALA A 78 -3.30 17.74 -7.00
CA ALA A 78 -1.91 17.71 -7.42
C ALA A 78 -1.74 16.88 -8.70
N LYS A 79 -0.88 17.38 -9.59
CA LYS A 79 -0.42 16.68 -10.82
C LYS A 79 1.07 16.34 -10.78
N LYS A 80 1.76 16.75 -9.71
CA LYS A 80 3.21 16.60 -9.52
C LYS A 80 3.50 16.23 -8.07
N GLY A 81 4.65 15.60 -7.84
CA GLY A 81 5.05 15.15 -6.50
C GLY A 81 4.14 14.05 -5.92
N ILE A 82 3.40 13.35 -6.79
CA ILE A 82 2.51 12.27 -6.40
C ILE A 82 3.36 11.04 -6.09
N LYS A 83 3.16 10.46 -4.92
CA LYS A 83 3.71 9.14 -4.58
C LYS A 83 2.57 8.16 -4.36
N VAL A 84 2.65 6.98 -4.98
CA VAL A 84 1.63 5.93 -4.87
C VAL A 84 2.10 4.88 -3.86
N ASN A 85 1.19 4.42 -3.01
CA ASN A 85 1.45 3.36 -2.05
C ASN A 85 1.48 2.00 -2.74
N MET A 86 2.50 1.19 -2.45
CA MET A 86 2.62 -0.16 -2.99
C MET A 86 2.86 -1.15 -1.87
N ARG A 87 2.42 -2.37 -2.11
CA ARG A 87 2.71 -3.52 -1.27
C ARG A 87 3.91 -4.27 -1.86
N LEU A 88 4.94 -4.55 -1.05
CA LEU A 88 6.03 -5.41 -1.50
C LEU A 88 5.47 -6.77 -1.94
N PRO A 89 5.84 -7.26 -3.14
CA PRO A 89 5.53 -8.63 -3.51
C PRO A 89 6.26 -9.56 -2.54
N LEU A 90 5.52 -10.49 -1.94
CA LEU A 90 6.06 -11.60 -1.15
C LEU A 90 6.84 -12.55 -2.05
#